data_AF-A0A163CZE5-F1
#
_entry.id   AF-A0A163CZE5-F1
#
_cell.length_a   1.000
_cell.length_b   1.000
_cell.length_c   1.000
_cell.angle_alpha   90.00
_cell.angle_beta   90.00
_cell.angle_gamma   90.00
#
_symmetry.space_group_name_H-M   'P 1'
#
loop_
_entity.id
_entity.type
_entity.pdbx_description
1 polymer ?
#
loop_
_entity_poly.entity_id
_entity_poly.type
_entity_poly.pdbx_seq_one_letter_code
_entity_poly.pdbx_strand_id
1 'polypeptide(L)'
;MKAQIEELKLEIKISIENLNLEITALQSQLENRNILNQHTSPSVSAISSANTIRKPVSIFREITLKHIFKMISEDLGIEVTSNEKVMLNMCTKLVCDDMAAHPLVIALGPNPSWGSIPVALKK
;
A
#
# COMPACT_ATOMS: atom_id res chain seq x y z
N MET A 1 11.09 13.26 -50.55
CA MET A 1 9.81 12.96 -49.88
C MET A 1 9.62 11.47 -49.62
N LYS A 2 9.63 10.59 -50.63
CA LYS A 2 9.43 9.13 -50.43
C LYS A 2 10.48 8.46 -49.53
N ALA A 3 11.77 8.83 -49.67
CA ALA A 3 12.84 8.28 -48.83
C ALA A 3 12.73 8.67 -47.34
N GLN A 4 12.36 9.91 -47.05
CA GLN A 4 12.16 10.41 -45.67
C GLN A 4 10.98 9.73 -44.97
N ILE A 5 9.93 9.36 -45.73
CA ILE A 5 8.78 8.62 -45.19
C ILE A 5 9.18 7.18 -44.82
N GLU A 6 10.00 6.52 -45.63
CA GLU A 6 10.48 5.17 -45.34
C GLU A 6 11.47 5.15 -44.16
N GLU A 7 12.30 6.19 -44.02
CA GLU A 7 13.21 6.37 -42.88
C GLU A 7 12.45 6.54 -41.56
N LEU A 8 11.47 7.45 -41.53
CA LEU A 8 10.60 7.66 -40.37
C LEU A 8 9.85 6.37 -39.98
N LYS A 9 9.37 5.61 -40.97
CA LYS A 9 8.68 4.34 -40.75
C LYS A 9 9.60 3.29 -40.14
N LEU A 10 10.87 3.28 -40.52
CA LEU A 10 11.88 2.38 -39.95
C LEU A 10 12.21 2.74 -38.50
N GLU A 11 12.39 4.02 -38.19
CA GLU A 11 12.61 4.50 -36.82
C GLU A 11 11.44 4.18 -35.88
N ILE A 12 10.20 4.37 -36.36
CA ILE A 12 9.01 4.00 -35.60
C ILE A 12 8.98 2.49 -35.34
N LYS A 13 9.33 1.66 -36.34
CA LYS A 13 9.37 0.20 -36.18
C LYS A 13 10.40 -0.24 -35.15
N ILE A 14 11.61 0.33 -35.21
CA ILE A 14 12.68 0.06 -34.24
C ILE A 14 12.25 0.48 -32.82
N SER A 15 11.61 1.65 -32.70
CA SER A 15 11.13 2.15 -31.40
C SER A 15 10.05 1.23 -30.81
N ILE A 16 9.13 0.73 -31.63
CA ILE A 16 8.09 -0.22 -31.20
C ILE A 16 8.70 -1.55 -30.75
N GLU A 17 9.66 -2.09 -31.51
CA GLU A 17 10.36 -3.32 -31.16
C GLU A 17 11.13 -3.18 -29.83
N ASN A 18 11.79 -2.04 -29.62
CA ASN A 18 12.52 -1.77 -28.38
C ASN A 18 11.58 -1.66 -27.16
N LEU A 19 10.45 -0.97 -27.32
CA LEU A 19 9.43 -0.87 -26.25
C LEU A 19 8.84 -2.24 -25.89
N ASN A 20 8.60 -3.10 -26.89
CA ASN A 20 8.11 -4.46 -26.64
C ASN A 20 9.13 -5.32 -25.86
N LEU A 21 10.43 -5.17 -26.14
CA LEU A 21 11.49 -5.83 -25.38
C LEU A 21 11.54 -5.33 -23.93
N GLU A 22 11.40 -4.03 -23.72
CA GLU A 22 11.39 -3.43 -22.38
C GLU A 22 10.17 -3.89 -21.57
N ILE A 23 8.98 -3.92 -22.17
CA ILE A 23 7.76 -4.46 -21.55
C ILE A 23 7.96 -5.93 -21.14
N THR A 24 8.54 -6.75 -22.02
CA THR A 24 8.81 -8.16 -21.74
C THR A 24 9.79 -8.33 -20.58
N ALA A 25 10.84 -7.51 -20.53
CA ALA A 25 11.82 -7.53 -19.45
C ALA A 25 11.19 -7.12 -18.11
N LEU A 26 10.33 -6.09 -18.10
CA LEU A 26 9.62 -5.65 -16.91
C LEU A 26 8.62 -6.70 -16.41
N GLN A 27 7.91 -7.37 -17.32
CA GLN A 27 7.00 -8.47 -16.99
C GLN A 27 7.76 -9.66 -16.36
N SER A 28 8.92 -10.03 -16.90
CA SER A 28 9.77 -11.08 -16.32
C SER A 28 10.28 -10.70 -14.93
N GLN A 29 10.70 -9.44 -14.72
CA GLN A 29 11.10 -8.96 -13.40
C GLN A 29 9.96 -9.00 -12.39
N LEU A 30 8.74 -8.64 -12.80
CA LEU A 30 7.56 -8.69 -11.95
C LEU A 30 7.20 -10.13 -11.56
N GLU A 31 7.26 -11.07 -12.51
CA GLU A 31 6.99 -12.49 -12.27
C GLU A 31 8.02 -13.09 -11.30
N ASN A 32 9.30 -12.78 -11.49
CA ASN A 32 10.37 -13.24 -10.60
C ASN A 32 10.22 -12.68 -9.16
N ARG A 33 9.73 -11.45 -9.01
CA ARG A 33 9.40 -10.87 -7.69
C ARG A 33 8.19 -11.57 -7.04
N ASN A 34 7.20 -11.97 -7.84
CA ASN A 34 6.04 -12.72 -7.36
C ASN A 34 6.43 -14.14 -6.90
N ILE A 35 7.35 -14.80 -7.61
CA ILE A 35 7.84 -16.15 -7.23
C ILE A 35 8.68 -16.11 -5.94
N LEU A 36 9.54 -15.09 -5.77
CA LEU A 36 10.32 -14.91 -4.52
C LEU A 36 9.42 -14.75 -3.29
N ASN A 37 8.27 -14.09 -3.43
CA ASN A 37 7.27 -13.93 -2.37
C ASN A 37 6.49 -15.22 -2.04
N GLN A 38 6.47 -16.23 -2.93
CA GLN A 38 5.77 -17.50 -2.67
C GLN A 38 6.63 -18.53 -1.92
N HIS A 39 7.97 -18.45 -1.99
CA HIS A 39 8.87 -19.42 -1.34
C HIS A 39 9.18 -19.14 0.14
N THR A 40 8.62 -18.08 0.72
CA THR A 40 8.76 -17.78 2.16
C THR A 40 7.38 -17.81 2.84
N SER A 41 6.68 -18.93 2.74
CA SER A 41 5.53 -19.21 3.60
C SER A 41 5.97 -20.19 4.69
N PRO A 42 6.16 -19.75 5.95
CA PRO A 42 6.19 -20.68 7.06
C PRO A 42 4.79 -21.26 7.21
N SER A 43 4.69 -22.57 7.06
CA SER A 43 3.53 -23.34 7.49
C SER A 43 3.36 -23.16 9.00
N VAL A 44 2.33 -22.41 9.42
CA VAL A 44 1.92 -22.35 10.82
C VAL A 44 0.44 -22.74 10.93
N SER A 45 0.27 -24.02 11.25
CA SER A 45 -0.62 -24.56 12.28
C SER A 45 -1.77 -23.66 12.77
N ALA A 46 -2.99 -24.10 12.47
CA ALA A 46 -4.24 -23.96 13.22
C ALA A 46 -4.29 -22.91 14.36
N ILE A 47 -4.92 -21.76 14.07
CA ILE A 47 -5.57 -20.95 15.11
C ILE A 47 -6.99 -20.61 14.64
N SER A 48 -7.94 -20.93 15.52
CA SER A 48 -9.39 -20.83 15.36
C SER A 48 -9.90 -19.46 14.89
N SER A 49 -11.12 -19.49 14.34
CA SER A 49 -11.77 -18.68 13.31
C SER A 49 -12.13 -17.20 13.62
N ALA A 50 -11.30 -16.46 14.36
CA ALA A 50 -11.49 -15.02 14.66
C ALA A 50 -10.36 -14.10 14.14
N ASN A 51 -9.34 -14.69 13.52
CA ASN A 51 -8.08 -14.06 13.16
C ASN A 51 -7.93 -13.85 11.64
N THR A 52 -8.81 -13.06 11.03
CA THR A 52 -8.45 -12.51 9.71
C THR A 52 -7.19 -11.67 9.93
N ILE A 53 -6.11 -11.98 9.20
CA ILE A 53 -4.91 -11.15 9.17
C ILE A 53 -5.37 -9.80 8.60
N ARG A 54 -5.76 -8.90 9.50
CA ARG A 54 -6.27 -7.60 9.12
C ARG A 54 -5.10 -6.84 8.51
N LYS A 55 -5.32 -6.29 7.32
CA LYS A 55 -4.33 -5.44 6.68
C LYS A 55 -3.95 -4.33 7.67
N PRO A 56 -2.66 -3.93 7.74
CA PRO A 56 -2.20 -2.96 8.73
C PRO A 56 -3.01 -1.64 8.67
N VAL A 57 -3.48 -1.28 7.47
CA VAL A 57 -4.40 -0.15 7.20
C VAL A 57 -5.71 -0.23 7.97
N SER A 58 -6.35 -1.40 7.97
CA SER A 58 -7.65 -1.59 8.63
C SER A 58 -7.53 -1.51 10.15
N ILE A 59 -6.45 -2.04 10.71
CA ILE A 59 -6.15 -1.97 12.15
C ILE A 59 -5.90 -0.52 12.55
N PHE A 60 -5.01 0.18 11.85
CA PHE A 60 -4.65 1.55 12.16
C PHE A 60 -5.86 2.48 12.09
N ARG A 61 -6.70 2.36 11.05
CA ARG A 61 -7.92 3.16 10.90
C ARG A 61 -8.90 2.95 12.05
N GLU A 62 -9.17 1.71 12.43
CA GLU A 62 -10.12 1.41 13.51
C GLU A 62 -9.61 1.91 14.87
N ILE A 63 -8.33 1.69 15.17
CA ILE A 63 -7.70 2.19 16.40
C ILE A 63 -7.76 3.71 16.42
N THR A 64 -7.40 4.37 15.32
CA THR A 64 -7.39 5.84 15.21
C THR A 64 -8.79 6.41 15.42
N LEU A 65 -9.80 5.87 14.73
CA LEU A 65 -11.19 6.33 14.89
C LEU A 65 -11.67 6.18 16.33
N LYS A 66 -11.40 5.03 16.97
CA LYS A 66 -11.80 4.78 18.36
C LYS A 66 -11.20 5.83 19.30
N HIS A 67 -9.91 6.16 19.12
CA HIS A 67 -9.24 7.17 19.95
C HIS A 67 -9.77 8.58 19.70
N ILE A 68 -9.98 8.97 18.45
CA ILE A 68 -10.54 10.29 18.14
C ILE A 68 -11.94 10.44 18.74
N PHE A 69 -12.81 9.43 18.58
CA PHE A 69 -14.13 9.47 19.19
C PHE A 69 -14.04 9.60 20.71
N LYS A 70 -13.17 8.81 21.36
CA LYS A 70 -12.92 8.91 22.79
C LYS A 70 -12.51 10.33 23.20
N MET A 71 -11.54 10.92 22.50
CA MET A 71 -11.07 12.27 22.78
C MET A 71 -12.21 13.30 22.68
N ILE A 72 -13.00 13.23 21.61
CA ILE A 72 -14.05 14.22 21.38
C ILE A 72 -15.19 14.05 22.39
N SER A 73 -15.65 12.82 22.63
CA SER A 73 -16.83 12.59 23.49
C SER A 73 -16.51 12.51 24.98
N GLU A 74 -15.39 11.89 25.36
CA GLU A 74 -15.04 11.67 26.77
C GLU A 74 -14.14 12.80 27.28
N ASP A 75 -13.04 13.09 26.60
CA ASP A 75 -12.04 14.05 27.09
C ASP A 75 -12.51 15.52 26.92
N LEU A 76 -13.22 15.80 25.82
CA LEU A 76 -13.73 17.15 25.50
C LEU A 76 -15.22 17.33 25.80
N GLY A 77 -15.98 16.24 26.02
CA GLY A 77 -17.42 16.31 26.29
C GLY A 77 -18.25 16.83 25.11
N ILE A 78 -17.73 16.76 23.88
CA ILE A 78 -18.40 17.25 22.68
C ILE A 78 -19.22 16.12 22.07
N GLU A 79 -20.50 16.39 21.82
CA GLU A 79 -21.35 15.46 21.11
C GLU A 79 -21.03 15.48 19.60
N VAL A 80 -20.77 14.30 19.03
CA VAL A 80 -20.50 14.16 17.59
C VAL A 80 -21.78 13.74 16.87
N THR A 81 -22.27 14.63 16.00
CA THR A 81 -23.46 14.38 15.17
C THR A 81 -23.22 13.25 14.17
N SER A 82 -24.29 12.71 13.58
CA SER A 82 -24.20 11.66 12.56
C SER A 82 -23.41 12.12 11.32
N ASN A 83 -23.61 13.36 10.87
CA ASN A 83 -22.89 13.92 9.73
C ASN A 83 -21.38 14.06 10.02
N GLU A 84 -21.02 14.54 11.20
CA GLU A 84 -19.61 14.64 11.63
C GLU A 84 -18.96 13.27 11.77
N LYS A 85 -19.67 12.26 12.27
CA LYS A 85 -19.20 10.87 12.30
C LYS A 85 -18.85 10.35 10.90
N VAL A 86 -19.70 10.64 9.91
CA VAL A 86 -19.47 10.24 8.51
C VAL A 86 -18.25 10.96 7.94
N MET A 87 -18.15 12.28 8.14
CA MET A 87 -16.98 13.05 7.68
C MET A 87 -15.69 12.57 8.34
N LEU A 88 -15.69 12.38 9.66
CA LEU A 88 -14.51 11.91 10.40
C LEU A 88 -14.06 10.52 9.90
N ASN A 89 -15.02 9.63 9.64
CA ASN A 89 -14.74 8.32 9.08
C ASN A 89 -14.11 8.41 7.68
N MET A 90 -14.62 9.29 6.82
CA MET A 90 -14.09 9.52 5.47
C MET A 90 -12.68 10.13 5.51
N CYS A 91 -12.47 11.18 6.31
CA CYS A 91 -11.16 11.82 6.47
C CYS A 91 -10.13 10.85 7.04
N THR A 92 -10.49 10.10 8.09
CA THR A 92 -9.59 9.11 8.69
C THR A 92 -9.25 8.02 7.68
N LYS A 93 -10.22 7.58 6.86
CA LYS A 93 -9.96 6.62 5.79
C LYS A 93 -8.92 7.16 4.79
N LEU A 94 -9.10 8.37 4.28
CA LEU A 94 -8.18 8.97 3.31
C LEU A 94 -6.75 9.06 3.85
N VAL A 95 -6.58 9.55 5.08
CA VAL A 95 -5.27 9.67 5.72
C VAL A 95 -4.65 8.29 5.97
N CYS A 96 -5.44 7.31 6.41
CA CYS A 96 -4.94 5.95 6.62
C CYS A 96 -4.55 5.26 5.32
N ASP A 97 -5.30 5.47 4.25
CA ASP A 97 -5.02 4.90 2.92
C ASP A 97 -3.73 5.50 2.33
N ASP A 98 -3.51 6.82 2.51
CA ASP A 98 -2.28 7.50 2.09
C ASP A 98 -1.06 7.01 2.89
N MET A 99 -1.16 6.96 4.22
CA MET A 99 -0.08 6.41 5.06
C MET A 99 0.21 4.94 4.75
N ALA A 100 -0.82 4.17 4.41
CA ALA A 100 -0.65 2.77 4.03
C ALA A 100 0.09 2.57 2.71
N ALA A 101 0.02 3.55 1.80
CA ALA A 101 0.80 3.55 0.57
C ALA A 101 2.28 3.91 0.82
N HIS A 102 2.62 4.44 2.00
CA HIS A 102 3.98 4.81 2.32
C HIS A 102 4.90 3.57 2.44
N PRO A 103 6.04 3.52 1.74
CA PRO A 103 6.91 2.34 1.70
C PRO A 103 7.37 1.83 3.06
N LEU A 104 7.63 2.74 4.01
CA LEU A 104 8.00 2.38 5.38
C LEU A 104 6.87 1.66 6.13
N VAL A 105 5.62 2.06 5.90
CA VAL A 105 4.44 1.44 6.55
C VAL A 105 4.17 0.07 5.91
N ILE A 106 4.34 -0.03 4.59
CA ILE A 106 4.26 -1.31 3.87
C ILE A 106 5.31 -2.30 4.41
N ALA A 107 6.54 -1.83 4.65
CA ALA A 107 7.63 -2.65 5.17
C ALA A 107 7.37 -3.21 6.57
N LEU A 108 6.47 -2.60 7.36
CA LEU A 108 6.10 -3.11 8.69
C LEU A 108 5.23 -4.38 8.64
N GLY A 109 4.62 -4.69 7.49
CA GLY A 109 3.74 -5.84 7.34
C GLY A 109 2.46 -5.74 8.20
N PRO A 110 1.66 -6.82 8.25
CA PRO A 110 0.32 -6.80 8.85
C PRO A 110 0.26 -6.75 10.38
N ASN A 111 1.38 -6.99 11.07
CA ASN A 111 1.42 -6.96 12.53
C ASN A 111 2.69 -6.25 13.02
N PRO A 112 2.77 -4.91 12.86
CA PRO A 112 3.95 -4.16 13.29
C PRO A 112 4.08 -4.26 14.81
N SER A 113 5.16 -4.88 15.32
CA SER A 113 5.57 -4.58 16.68
C SER A 113 6.24 -3.20 16.70
N TRP A 114 5.75 -2.30 17.54
CA TRP A 114 6.31 -0.95 17.70
C TRP A 114 7.80 -0.96 18.12
N GLY A 115 8.31 -2.08 18.64
CA GLY A 115 9.73 -2.29 18.92
C GLY A 115 10.62 -2.58 17.70
N SER A 116 10.04 -2.82 16.53
CA SER A 116 10.77 -3.16 15.29
C SER A 116 10.93 -1.98 14.36
N ILE A 117 10.38 -0.81 14.69
CA ILE A 117 10.63 0.41 13.93
C ILE A 117 12.11 0.75 14.14
N PRO A 118 12.96 0.72 13.11
CA PRO A 118 14.34 1.11 13.27
C PRO A 118 14.34 2.55 13.76
N VAL A 119 14.88 2.78 14.96
CA VAL A 119 15.15 4.13 15.43
C VAL A 119 16.11 4.71 14.40
N ALA A 120 15.59 5.59 13.54
CA ALA A 120 16.41 6.25 12.54
C ALA A 120 17.60 6.86 13.30
N LEU A 121 18.80 6.39 12.95
CA LEU A 121 20.07 6.90 13.43
C LEU A 121 20.03 8.42 13.30
N LYS A 122 19.97 9.10 14.45
CA LYS A 122 20.20 10.54 14.53
C LYS A 122 21.56 10.78 13.88
N LYS A 123 21.57 11.52 12.76
CA LYS A 123 22.78 12.18 12.27
C LYS A 123 23.02 13.43 13.11
#